data_AF-A0A3D5SZL8-F1
#
_entry.id   AF-A0A3D5SZL8-F1
#
_cell.length_a   1.000
_cell.length_b   1.000
_cell.length_c   1.000
_cell.angle_alpha   90.00
_cell.angle_beta   90.00
_cell.angle_gamma   90.00
#
_symmetry.space_group_name_H-M   'P 1'
#
loop_
_entity.id
_entity.type
_entity.pdbx_description
1 polymer ?
#
loop_
_entity_poly.entity_id
_entity_poly.type
_entity_poly.pdbx_seq_one_letter_code
_entity_poly.pdbx_strand_id
1 'polypeptide(L)'
;KMEMPEDKIRKIFKISKEPISMETPIGDDDDSHLGDFIEDAATLAPADAALFASLREVTKEILDTLTPREAKVLRMRFGIEM
;
A
#
# COMPACT_ATOMS: atom_id res chain seq x y z
N LYS A 1 -37.75 5.20 -19.08
CA LYS A 1 -36.56 6.08 -18.87
C LYS A 1 -36.47 6.35 -17.38
N MET A 2 -35.32 6.12 -16.75
CA MET A 2 -35.14 6.53 -15.35
C MET A 2 -34.76 8.02 -15.33
N GLU A 3 -35.38 8.80 -14.45
CA GLU A 3 -35.12 10.25 -14.27
C GLU A 3 -33.83 10.48 -13.45
N MET A 4 -32.74 9.83 -13.84
CA MET A 4 -31.48 9.89 -13.11
C MET A 4 -30.29 9.89 -14.06
N PRO A 5 -29.18 10.58 -13.69
CA PRO A 5 -27.97 10.60 -14.50
C PRO A 5 -27.38 9.20 -14.71
N GLU A 6 -26.86 8.94 -15.90
CA GLU A 6 -26.30 7.63 -16.29
C GLU A 6 -25.19 7.17 -15.33
N ASP A 7 -24.33 8.08 -14.87
CA ASP A 7 -23.27 7.77 -13.90
C ASP A 7 -23.81 7.23 -12.58
N LYS A 8 -24.97 7.74 -12.14
CA LYS A 8 -25.63 7.29 -10.91
C LYS A 8 -26.18 5.87 -11.09
N ILE A 9 -26.73 5.57 -12.27
CA ILE A 9 -27.19 4.23 -12.64
C ILE A 9 -26.01 3.24 -12.61
N ARG A 10 -24.88 3.58 -13.24
CA ARG A 10 -23.67 2.74 -13.27
C ARG A 10 -23.11 2.46 -11.88
N LYS A 11 -23.10 3.47 -10.99
CA LYS A 11 -22.66 3.30 -9.59
C LYS A 11 -23.58 2.37 -8.80
N ILE A 12 -24.89 2.54 -8.94
CA ILE A 12 -25.88 1.68 -8.26
C ILE A 12 -25.71 0.22 -8.70
N PHE A 13 -25.60 -0.03 -10.01
CA PHE A 13 -25.36 -1.37 -10.55
C PHE A 13 -24.01 -1.98 -10.12
N LYS A 14 -23.00 -1.17 -9.81
CA LYS A 14 -21.71 -1.67 -9.31
C LYS A 14 -21.80 -2.09 -7.84
N ILE A 15 -22.53 -1.32 -7.02
CA ILE A 15 -22.68 -1.57 -5.57
C ILE A 15 -23.68 -2.68 -5.28
N SER A 16 -24.71 -2.85 -6.11
CA SER A 16 -25.76 -3.86 -5.92
C SER A 16 -25.31 -5.30 -6.18
N LYS A 17 -24.05 -5.53 -6.54
CA LYS A 17 -23.51 -6.87 -6.78
C LYS A 17 -23.13 -7.50 -5.45
N GLU A 18 -23.50 -8.77 -5.27
CA GLU A 18 -23.06 -9.56 -4.12
C GLU A 18 -21.56 -9.86 -4.22
N PRO A 19 -20.84 -9.95 -3.08
CA PRO A 19 -19.44 -10.35 -3.07
C PRO A 19 -19.28 -11.79 -3.59
N ILE A 20 -18.17 -12.04 -4.28
CA ILE A 20 -17.83 -13.37 -4.79
C ILE A 20 -17.02 -14.11 -3.72
N SER A 21 -17.28 -15.41 -3.56
CA SER A 21 -16.51 -16.24 -2.63
C SER A 21 -15.05 -16.34 -3.08
N MET A 22 -14.10 -16.20 -2.16
CA MET A 22 -12.67 -16.42 -2.44
C MET A 22 -12.36 -17.90 -2.73
N GLU A 23 -13.21 -18.82 -2.27
CA GLU A 23 -13.14 -20.26 -2.52
C GLU A 23 -13.75 -20.65 -3.89
N THR A 24 -14.08 -19.68 -4.74
CA THR A 24 -14.61 -19.98 -6.07
C THR A 24 -13.49 -20.57 -6.91
N PRO A 25 -13.62 -21.80 -7.46
CA PRO A 25 -12.58 -22.40 -8.29
C PRO A 25 -12.37 -21.57 -9.56
N ILE A 26 -11.12 -21.44 -9.99
CA ILE A 26 -10.70 -20.68 -11.17
C ILE A 26 -9.89 -21.59 -12.09
N GLY A 27 -10.33 -21.70 -13.36
CA GLY A 27 -9.69 -22.56 -14.35
C GLY A 27 -10.19 -24.01 -14.28
N ASP A 28 -9.46 -24.90 -14.96
CA ASP A 28 -9.77 -26.35 -15.03
C ASP A 28 -9.01 -27.16 -13.97
N ASP A 29 -8.10 -26.51 -13.23
CA ASP A 29 -7.35 -27.13 -12.13
C ASP A 29 -8.12 -26.94 -10.81
N ASP A 30 -8.65 -28.03 -10.26
CA ASP A 30 -9.47 -28.06 -9.04
C ASP A 30 -8.75 -27.52 -7.77
N ASP A 31 -7.45 -27.25 -7.84
CA ASP A 31 -6.66 -26.74 -6.72
C ASP A 31 -6.53 -25.20 -6.71
N SER A 32 -6.98 -24.49 -7.76
CA SER A 32 -6.83 -23.03 -7.87
C SER A 32 -8.12 -22.30 -7.49
N HIS A 33 -8.06 -21.47 -6.44
CA HIS A 33 -9.19 -20.67 -5.97
C HIS A 33 -9.00 -19.20 -6.33
N LEU A 34 -10.09 -18.44 -6.44
CA LEU A 34 -10.05 -17.00 -6.72
C LEU A 34 -9.17 -16.24 -5.71
N GLY A 35 -9.18 -16.65 -4.44
CA GLY A 35 -8.38 -16.05 -3.38
C GLY A 35 -6.88 -16.15 -3.60
N ASP A 36 -6.40 -17.20 -4.26
CA ASP A 36 -4.97 -17.44 -4.51
C ASP A 36 -4.36 -16.40 -5.47
N PHE A 37 -5.19 -15.69 -6.23
CA PHE A 37 -4.78 -14.65 -7.17
C PHE A 37 -4.91 -13.23 -6.60
N ILE A 38 -5.38 -13.07 -5.37
CA ILE A 38 -5.49 -11.76 -4.72
C ILE A 38 -4.16 -11.47 -4.02
N GLU A 39 -3.34 -10.64 -4.64
CA GLU A 39 -2.08 -10.19 -4.03
C GLU A 39 -2.31 -9.30 -2.80
N ASP A 40 -1.42 -9.42 -1.82
CA ASP A 40 -1.38 -8.49 -0.69
C ASP A 40 -0.62 -7.21 -1.08
N ALA A 41 -1.36 -6.16 -1.40
CA ALA A 41 -0.82 -4.85 -1.69
C ALA A 41 -0.52 -4.00 -0.44
N ALA A 42 -0.89 -4.45 0.75
CA ALA A 42 -0.65 -3.74 2.01
C ALA A 42 0.73 -4.07 2.61
N THR A 43 1.22 -5.28 2.35
CA THR A 43 2.54 -5.70 2.82
C THR A 43 3.66 -5.07 2.01
N LEU A 44 4.62 -4.46 2.72
CA LEU A 44 5.81 -3.88 2.10
C LEU A 44 6.72 -4.98 1.55
N ALA A 45 7.15 -4.85 0.30
CA ALA A 45 8.07 -5.81 -0.31
C ALA A 45 9.43 -5.81 0.43
N PRO A 46 10.09 -6.97 0.58
CA PRO A 46 11.38 -7.06 1.29
C PRO A 46 12.47 -6.17 0.69
N ALA A 47 12.49 -6.02 -0.64
CA ALA A 47 13.43 -5.14 -1.33
C ALA A 47 13.21 -3.66 -0.94
N ASP A 48 11.96 -3.21 -0.91
CA ASP A 48 11.62 -1.85 -0.51
C ASP A 48 11.93 -1.61 0.97
N ALA A 49 11.62 -2.59 1.83
CA ALA A 49 11.98 -2.53 3.25
C ALA A 49 13.50 -2.37 3.45
N ALA A 50 14.32 -3.11 2.71
CA ALA A 50 15.78 -2.97 2.73
C ALA A 50 16.24 -1.60 2.24
N LEU A 51 15.62 -1.06 1.18
CA LEU A 51 15.91 0.28 0.69
C LEU A 51 15.59 1.36 1.72
N PHE A 52 14.43 1.28 2.40
CA PHE A 52 14.07 2.21 3.47
C PHE A 52 15.03 2.13 4.66
N ALA A 53 15.46 0.92 5.03
CA ALA A 53 16.44 0.72 6.08
C ALA A 53 17.80 1.36 5.71
N SER A 54 18.28 1.13 4.50
CA SER A 54 19.51 1.73 3.99
C SER A 54 19.42 3.26 3.93
N LEU A 55 18.29 3.81 3.46
CA LEU A 55 18.07 5.26 3.44
C LEU A 55 18.15 5.86 4.85
N ARG A 56 17.56 5.19 5.84
CA ARG A 56 17.62 5.64 7.24
C ARG A 56 19.05 5.68 7.77
N GLU A 57 19.84 4.66 7.47
CA GLU A 57 21.26 4.58 7.88
C GLU A 57 22.10 5.68 7.24
N VAL A 58 22.02 5.85 5.91
CA VAL A 58 22.74 6.91 5.19
C VAL A 58 22.33 8.29 5.68
N THR A 59 21.02 8.51 5.92
CA THR A 59 20.53 9.78 6.45
C THR A 59 21.11 10.07 7.83
N LYS A 60 21.19 9.05 8.69
CA LYS A 60 21.81 9.17 10.01
C LYS A 60 23.29 9.53 9.90
N GLU A 61 24.05 8.82 9.08
CA GLU A 61 25.47 9.07 8.86
C GLU A 61 25.72 10.51 8.40
N ILE A 62 24.93 11.01 7.44
CA ILE A 62 25.05 12.39 6.95
C ILE A 62 24.71 13.39 8.06
N LEU A 63 23.65 13.15 8.84
CA LEU A 63 23.29 14.04 9.95
C LEU A 63 24.37 14.06 11.04
N ASP A 64 25.08 12.95 11.25
CA ASP A 64 26.19 12.86 12.20
C ASP A 64 27.43 13.66 11.74
N THR A 65 27.53 14.04 10.45
CA THR A 65 28.57 14.96 9.96
C THR A 65 28.30 16.44 10.23
N LEU A 66 27.07 16.80 10.60
CA LEU A 66 26.69 18.18 10.90
C LEU A 66 27.04 18.58 12.33
N THR A 67 26.96 19.88 12.63
CA THR A 67 27.09 20.31 14.03
C THR A 67 25.91 19.77 14.87
N PRO A 68 26.10 19.52 16.18
CA PRO A 68 25.04 18.98 17.04
C PRO A 68 23.74 19.79 17.02
N ARG A 69 23.84 21.11 16.83
CA ARG A 69 22.69 22.01 16.75
C ARG A 69 21.93 21.85 15.43
N GLU A 70 22.62 21.76 14.31
CA GLU A 70 22.01 21.61 12.98
C GLU A 70 21.33 20.25 12.84
N ALA A 71 22.02 19.17 13.24
CA ALA A 71 21.47 17.82 13.24
C ALA A 71 20.19 17.73 14.09
N LYS A 72 20.21 18.34 15.29
CA LYS A 72 19.04 18.37 16.19
C LYS A 72 17.86 19.13 15.58
N VAL A 73 18.11 20.28 14.97
CA VAL A 73 17.04 21.05 14.30
C VAL A 73 16.41 20.25 13.17
N LEU A 74 17.21 19.58 12.34
CA LEU A 74 16.71 18.76 11.24
C LEU A 74 15.92 17.54 11.74
N ARG A 75 16.43 16.80 12.74
CA ARG A 75 15.70 15.67 13.34
C ARG A 75 14.35 16.09 13.90
N MET A 76 14.30 17.22 14.63
CA MET A 76 13.04 17.76 15.17
C MET A 76 12.09 18.28 14.09
N ARG A 77 12.61 18.84 12.99
CA ARG A 77 11.77 19.39 11.91
C ARG A 77 11.08 18.31 11.08
N PHE A 78 11.77 17.20 10.83
CA PHE A 78 11.30 16.13 9.93
C PHE A 78 10.88 14.84 10.66
N GLY A 79 11.02 14.78 11.98
CA GLY A 79 10.68 13.60 12.78
C GLY A 79 11.61 12.41 12.57
N ILE A 80 12.87 12.68 12.23
CA ILE A 80 13.88 11.64 11.98
C ILE A 80 14.40 11.14 13.33
N GLU A 81 14.34 9.82 13.57
CA GLU A 81 14.77 9.17 14.82
C GLU A 81 14.06 9.67 16.09
N MET A 82 12.77 10.01 16.00
CA MET A 82 11.93 10.23 17.20
C MET A 82 11.48 8.91 17.81
#